data_AF-A0A2S6XGE3-F1
#
_entry.id   AF-A0A2S6XGE3-F1
#
_cell.length_a   1.000
_cell.length_b   1.000
_cell.length_c   1.000
_cell.angle_alpha   90.00
_cell.angle_beta   90.00
_cell.angle_gamma   90.00
#
_symmetry.space_group_name_H-M   'P 1'
#
loop_
_entity.id
_entity.type
_entity.pdbx_description
1 polymer ?
#
loop_
_entity_poly.entity_id
_entity_poly.type
_entity_poly.pdbx_seq_one_letter_code
_entity_poly.pdbx_strand_id
1 'polypeptide(L)'
;MSGPTLVIELAKPLSPAALREFRALMVGLSSHFAEKRPGFFDVNVPAERLGVEDRREKDWRKPFPLPLLGNTSADEELTALVGCNPQREDWRRPFLVYLMGPGVGDESTFEAEHADEPEVEAILGFRPTHAVNVSACCNREIDHVTTALLTAAVMDVIGGVANVELLDGQASVVAGLPGVLGIAGDDWMALGSAKFLRAWVGHPAFRLVK
;
A
#
# COMPACT_ATOMS: atom_id res chain seq x y z
N MET A 1 -10.82 -6.41 -8.56
CA MET A 1 -9.44 -6.48 -9.10
C MET A 1 -8.49 -5.97 -8.05
N SER A 2 -7.33 -6.60 -7.86
CA SER A 2 -6.28 -6.11 -6.96
C SER A 2 -5.86 -4.70 -7.36
N GLY A 3 -5.61 -3.85 -6.36
CA GLY A 3 -5.24 -2.46 -6.50
C GLY A 3 -3.74 -2.21 -6.49
N PRO A 4 -3.35 -0.93 -6.37
CA PRO A 4 -1.96 -0.55 -6.26
C PRO A 4 -1.33 -1.04 -4.96
N THR A 5 -0.01 -1.27 -5.03
CA THR A 5 0.85 -1.58 -3.88
C THR A 5 1.94 -0.53 -3.79
N LEU A 6 2.26 -0.12 -2.56
CA LEU A 6 3.42 0.69 -2.25
C LEU A 6 4.27 -0.01 -1.20
N VAL A 7 5.58 0.16 -1.33
CA VAL A 7 6.58 -0.42 -0.42
C VAL A 7 7.22 0.70 0.40
N ILE A 8 7.44 0.46 1.69
CA ILE A 8 8.20 1.36 2.57
C ILE A 8 9.51 0.67 2.94
N GLU A 9 10.62 1.17 2.43
CA GLU A 9 11.97 0.68 2.67
C GLU A 9 12.48 1.06 4.06
N LEU A 10 13.04 0.08 4.78
CA LEU A 10 13.56 0.24 6.12
C LEU A 10 15.01 -0.23 6.23
N ALA A 11 15.85 0.63 6.80
CA ALA A 11 17.26 0.36 7.06
C ALA A 11 17.48 -0.69 8.18
N LYS A 12 16.44 -0.96 9.01
CA LYS A 12 16.51 -1.86 10.17
C LYS A 12 15.12 -2.39 10.52
N PRO A 13 15.03 -3.52 11.27
CA PRO A 13 13.74 -4.00 11.78
C PRO A 13 13.04 -2.96 12.66
N LEU A 14 11.71 -3.01 12.66
CA LEU A 14 10.92 -2.17 13.54
C LEU A 14 11.17 -2.54 15.01
N SER A 15 11.41 -1.53 15.83
CA SER A 15 11.49 -1.73 17.28
C SER A 15 10.14 -2.20 17.84
N PRO A 16 10.10 -2.91 18.98
CA PRO A 16 8.84 -3.28 19.61
C PRO A 16 7.92 -2.09 19.94
N ALA A 17 8.49 -0.90 20.18
CA ALA A 17 7.72 0.32 20.38
C ALA A 17 7.07 0.80 19.07
N ALA A 18 7.85 0.90 18.00
CA ALA A 18 7.33 1.27 16.68
C ALA A 18 6.27 0.29 16.18
N LEU A 19 6.43 -1.01 16.43
CA LEU A 19 5.43 -2.02 16.07
C LEU A 19 4.11 -1.84 16.84
N ARG A 20 4.17 -1.45 18.12
CA ARG A 20 2.97 -1.14 18.91
C ARG A 20 2.27 0.12 18.39
N GLU A 21 3.02 1.15 18.04
CA GLU A 21 2.47 2.39 17.49
C GLU A 21 1.88 2.16 16.11
N PHE A 22 2.56 1.38 15.26
CA PHE A 22 2.06 0.97 13.95
C PHE A 22 0.73 0.21 14.08
N ARG A 23 0.67 -0.76 15.01
CA ARG A 23 -0.56 -1.47 15.31
C ARG A 23 -1.66 -0.52 15.81
N ALA A 24 -1.34 0.42 16.70
CA ALA A 24 -2.29 1.39 17.21
C ALA A 24 -2.85 2.30 16.10
N LEU A 25 -2.00 2.73 15.17
CA LEU A 25 -2.40 3.45 13.96
C LEU A 25 -3.39 2.62 13.13
N MET A 26 -3.05 1.36 12.83
CA MET A 26 -3.92 0.47 12.07
C MET A 26 -5.27 0.27 12.76
N VAL A 27 -5.30 0.04 14.08
CA VAL A 27 -6.55 -0.07 14.83
C VAL A 27 -7.37 1.22 14.78
N GLY A 28 -6.73 2.39 14.93
CA GLY A 28 -7.40 3.69 14.94
C GLY A 28 -8.00 4.07 13.58
N LEU A 29 -7.29 3.77 12.49
CA LEU A 29 -7.75 4.06 11.13
C LEU A 29 -8.77 3.04 10.63
N SER A 30 -8.82 1.84 11.17
CA SER A 30 -9.58 0.76 10.55
C SER A 30 -10.99 0.55 11.12
N SER A 31 -11.95 0.31 10.24
CA SER A 31 -13.33 -0.10 10.57
C SER A 31 -13.45 -1.62 10.76
N HIS A 32 -12.47 -2.37 10.25
CA HIS A 32 -12.23 -3.78 10.50
C HIS A 32 -10.74 -3.97 10.69
N PHE A 33 -10.36 -4.81 11.63
CA PHE A 33 -8.96 -5.09 11.93
C PHE A 33 -8.82 -6.57 12.26
N ALA A 34 -7.96 -7.26 11.51
CA ALA A 34 -7.48 -8.58 11.82
C ALA A 34 -5.96 -8.62 11.71
N GLU A 35 -5.30 -9.19 12.70
CA GLU A 35 -3.85 -9.33 12.74
C GLU A 35 -3.51 -10.81 12.86
N LYS A 36 -2.96 -11.39 11.79
CA LYS A 36 -2.60 -12.83 11.78
C LYS A 36 -1.30 -13.08 12.54
N ARG A 37 -0.37 -12.13 12.46
CA ARG A 37 0.92 -12.13 13.14
C ARG A 37 1.36 -10.68 13.37
N PRO A 38 2.30 -10.40 14.29
CA PRO A 38 2.81 -9.06 14.50
C PRO A 38 3.27 -8.41 13.20
N GLY A 39 2.68 -7.25 12.87
CA GLY A 39 3.00 -6.52 11.65
C GLY A 39 2.35 -7.06 10.37
N PHE A 40 1.34 -7.94 10.46
CA PHE A 40 0.53 -8.38 9.32
C PHE A 40 -0.93 -8.05 9.59
N PHE A 41 -1.47 -7.08 8.85
CA PHE A 41 -2.78 -6.49 9.09
C PHE A 41 -3.68 -6.65 7.86
N ASP A 42 -4.82 -7.27 8.05
CA ASP A 42 -5.97 -7.23 7.14
C ASP A 42 -6.93 -6.18 7.72
N VAL A 43 -7.05 -5.05 7.01
CA VAL A 43 -7.74 -3.87 7.52
C VAL A 43 -8.67 -3.26 6.51
N ASN A 44 -9.78 -2.70 6.98
CA ASN A 44 -10.66 -1.88 6.17
C ASN A 44 -10.53 -0.42 6.59
N VAL A 45 -9.93 0.43 5.75
CA VAL A 45 -9.68 1.84 6.07
C VAL A 45 -10.63 2.74 5.26
N PRO A 46 -11.67 3.34 5.90
CA PRO A 46 -12.51 4.34 5.27
C PRO A 46 -11.68 5.54 4.78
N ALA A 47 -11.96 6.01 3.57
CA ALA A 47 -11.25 7.14 2.96
C ALA A 47 -11.34 8.41 3.81
N GLU A 48 -12.45 8.59 4.52
CA GLU A 48 -12.71 9.75 5.36
C GLU A 48 -11.74 9.82 6.55
N ARG A 49 -11.28 8.66 7.05
CA ARG A 49 -10.28 8.61 8.12
C ARG A 49 -8.87 8.96 7.63
N LEU A 50 -8.67 8.99 6.32
CA LEU A 50 -7.47 9.52 5.66
C LEU A 50 -7.67 10.97 5.15
N GLY A 51 -8.80 11.60 5.48
CA GLY A 51 -9.12 12.97 5.06
C GLY A 51 -9.62 13.09 3.62
N VAL A 52 -10.07 11.99 3.00
CA VAL A 52 -10.58 11.97 1.62
C VAL A 52 -12.09 11.78 1.64
N GLU A 53 -12.81 12.65 0.96
CA GLU A 53 -14.25 12.46 0.73
C GLU A 53 -14.48 11.39 -0.34
N ASP A 54 -15.22 10.34 0.00
CA ASP A 54 -15.76 9.42 -0.99
C ASP A 54 -16.91 10.11 -1.76
N ARG A 55 -16.55 10.91 -2.76
CA ARG A 55 -17.51 11.52 -3.70
C ARG A 55 -18.06 10.43 -4.62
N ARG A 56 -18.95 9.61 -4.08
CA ARG A 56 -19.69 8.62 -4.87
C ARG A 56 -20.40 9.33 -6.02
N GLU A 57 -20.20 8.87 -7.24
CA GLU A 57 -21.21 9.01 -8.28
C GLU A 57 -22.53 8.49 -7.71
N LYS A 58 -23.53 9.37 -7.64
CA LYS A 58 -24.82 9.14 -6.95
C LYS A 58 -25.71 8.05 -7.58
N ASP A 59 -25.27 7.35 -8.63
CA ASP A 59 -26.16 6.57 -9.50
C ASP A 59 -26.21 5.05 -9.27
N TRP A 60 -25.41 4.46 -8.38
CA TRP A 60 -25.42 3.00 -8.19
C TRP A 60 -26.55 2.45 -7.28
N ARG A 61 -27.56 3.26 -6.97
CA ARG A 61 -28.73 2.87 -6.14
C ARG A 61 -29.88 2.24 -6.93
N LYS A 62 -29.62 1.63 -8.09
CA LYS A 62 -30.60 0.72 -8.71
C LYS A 62 -30.11 -0.72 -8.57
N PRO A 63 -30.70 -1.51 -7.65
CA PRO A 63 -30.34 -2.92 -7.55
C PRO A 63 -30.85 -3.63 -8.81
N PHE A 64 -29.93 -4.18 -9.60
CA PHE A 64 -30.28 -5.24 -10.52
C PHE A 64 -30.41 -6.54 -9.72
N PRO A 65 -31.51 -7.30 -9.84
CA PRO A 65 -31.60 -8.59 -9.19
C PRO A 65 -30.73 -9.58 -9.96
N LEU A 66 -29.71 -10.15 -9.30
CA LEU A 66 -29.03 -11.34 -9.81
C LEU A 66 -29.35 -12.55 -8.91
N PRO A 67 -29.47 -13.76 -9.50
CA PRO A 67 -29.92 -14.94 -8.78
C PRO A 67 -28.79 -15.51 -7.93
N LEU A 68 -29.15 -15.93 -6.72
CA LEU A 68 -28.30 -16.62 -5.76
C LEU A 68 -27.82 -17.97 -6.34
N LEU A 69 -26.51 -18.14 -6.51
CA LEU A 69 -25.85 -19.42 -6.73
C LEU A 69 -24.65 -19.50 -5.80
N GLY A 70 -24.68 -20.48 -4.88
CA GLY A 70 -23.59 -20.77 -3.96
C GLY A 70 -22.46 -21.56 -4.61
N ASN A 71 -21.25 -21.47 -4.04
CA ASN A 71 -20.58 -22.56 -3.30
C ASN A 71 -19.08 -22.25 -3.08
N THR A 72 -18.79 -21.63 -1.93
CA THR A 72 -17.74 -21.84 -0.91
C THR A 72 -16.43 -22.64 -1.11
N SER A 73 -16.00 -23.12 -2.29
CA SER A 73 -14.70 -23.85 -2.39
C SER A 73 -13.62 -23.22 -3.27
N ALA A 74 -13.96 -22.27 -4.15
CA ALA A 74 -12.97 -21.57 -4.99
C ALA A 74 -12.32 -20.38 -4.26
N ASP A 75 -12.94 -19.90 -3.17
CA ASP A 75 -12.55 -18.66 -2.50
C ASP A 75 -11.31 -18.83 -1.61
N GLU A 76 -11.07 -20.02 -1.05
CA GLU A 76 -9.90 -20.28 -0.21
C GLU A 76 -8.61 -20.34 -1.04
N GLU A 77 -8.63 -20.97 -2.22
CA GLU A 77 -7.47 -21.03 -3.13
C GLU A 77 -7.14 -19.65 -3.72
N LEU A 78 -8.15 -18.86 -4.10
CA LEU A 78 -7.95 -17.49 -4.57
C LEU A 78 -7.48 -16.54 -3.46
N THR A 79 -7.97 -16.72 -2.23
CA THR A 79 -7.48 -15.96 -1.06
C THR A 79 -6.04 -16.34 -0.71
N ALA A 80 -5.67 -17.61 -0.87
CA ALA A 80 -4.29 -18.08 -0.70
C ALA A 80 -3.35 -17.52 -1.77
N LEU A 81 -3.83 -17.29 -2.99
CA LEU A 81 -3.05 -16.74 -4.09
C LEU A 81 -2.93 -15.20 -4.06
N VAL A 82 -3.98 -14.50 -3.61
CA VAL A 82 -4.11 -13.03 -3.70
C VAL A 82 -3.97 -12.33 -2.33
N GLY A 83 -4.03 -13.07 -1.22
CA GLY A 83 -3.92 -12.52 0.15
C GLY A 83 -5.16 -11.80 0.67
N CYS A 84 -6.11 -11.42 -0.20
CA CYS A 84 -7.42 -10.87 0.15
C CYS A 84 -8.55 -11.62 -0.57
N ASN A 85 -9.76 -11.66 0.00
CA ASN A 85 -10.96 -12.18 -0.66
C ASN A 85 -11.62 -11.08 -1.54
N PRO A 86 -11.61 -11.20 -2.89
CA PRO A 86 -12.16 -10.19 -3.78
C PRO A 86 -13.70 -10.25 -3.92
N GLN A 87 -14.35 -11.31 -3.43
CA GLN A 87 -15.79 -11.53 -3.51
C GLN A 87 -16.56 -11.12 -2.25
N ARG A 88 -15.89 -10.66 -1.19
CA ARG A 88 -16.60 -9.98 -0.11
C ARG A 88 -17.11 -8.65 -0.66
N GLU A 89 -18.37 -8.64 -1.05
CA GLU A 89 -19.26 -7.48 -1.17
C GLU A 89 -19.45 -6.76 0.18
N ASP A 90 -18.49 -6.84 1.09
CA ASP A 90 -18.28 -5.83 2.10
C ASP A 90 -17.61 -4.65 1.39
N TRP A 91 -18.42 -3.64 1.13
CA TRP A 91 -18.12 -2.31 0.59
C TRP A 91 -17.08 -1.49 1.40
N ARG A 92 -16.11 -2.17 2.04
CA ARG A 92 -15.29 -1.67 3.15
C ARG A 92 -13.83 -1.35 2.78
N ARG A 93 -13.44 -1.54 1.51
CA ARG A 93 -12.09 -1.25 0.96
C ARG A 93 -10.96 -1.90 1.77
N PRO A 94 -10.70 -3.20 1.54
CA PRO A 94 -9.67 -3.90 2.28
C PRO A 94 -8.28 -3.50 1.80
N PHE A 95 -7.39 -3.29 2.75
CA PHE A 95 -5.96 -3.20 2.57
C PHE A 95 -5.30 -4.41 3.23
N LEU A 96 -4.28 -4.92 2.57
CA LEU A 96 -3.30 -5.80 3.19
C LEU A 96 -2.05 -4.97 3.50
N VAL A 97 -1.73 -4.85 4.78
CA VAL A 97 -0.57 -4.09 5.25
C VAL A 97 0.35 -5.02 6.02
N TYR A 98 1.58 -5.24 5.54
CA TYR A 98 2.44 -6.25 6.14
C TYR A 98 3.93 -5.92 6.10
N LEU A 99 4.60 -6.26 7.19
CA LEU A 99 6.04 -6.20 7.37
C LEU A 99 6.70 -7.47 6.82
N MET A 100 7.78 -7.26 6.07
CA MET A 100 8.65 -8.29 5.49
C MET A 100 10.11 -8.00 5.83
N GLY A 101 10.93 -9.04 5.78
CA GLY A 101 12.37 -9.01 6.01
C GLY A 101 12.84 -10.25 6.79
N PRO A 102 14.15 -10.36 7.06
CA PRO A 102 14.73 -11.52 7.72
C PRO A 102 14.03 -11.87 9.05
N GLY A 103 13.51 -13.09 9.16
CA GLY A 103 12.80 -13.57 10.35
C GLY A 103 11.41 -12.94 10.59
N VAL A 104 10.89 -12.15 9.64
CA VAL A 104 9.55 -11.55 9.72
C VAL A 104 8.85 -11.61 8.37
N GLY A 105 7.84 -12.47 8.26
CA GLY A 105 7.01 -12.52 7.06
C GLY A 105 7.59 -13.31 5.93
N ASP A 106 7.33 -12.86 4.70
CA ASP A 106 7.84 -13.52 3.51
C ASP A 106 9.23 -12.98 3.18
N GLU A 107 10.23 -13.65 3.76
CA GLU A 107 11.64 -13.36 3.53
C GLU A 107 12.04 -13.62 2.07
N SER A 108 11.43 -14.63 1.42
CA SER A 108 11.75 -14.97 0.03
C SER A 108 11.27 -13.91 -0.96
N THR A 109 10.07 -13.35 -0.72
CA THR A 109 9.56 -12.22 -1.50
C THR A 109 10.44 -10.99 -1.30
N PHE A 110 10.80 -10.67 -0.05
CA PHE A 110 11.71 -9.56 0.24
C PHE A 110 13.06 -9.71 -0.48
N GLU A 111 13.71 -10.87 -0.38
CA GLU A 111 15.00 -11.11 -1.05
C GLU A 111 14.89 -11.01 -2.58
N ALA A 112 13.80 -11.51 -3.16
CA ALA A 112 13.59 -11.45 -4.61
C ALA A 112 13.32 -10.02 -5.11
N GLU A 113 12.53 -9.23 -4.38
CA GLU A 113 12.22 -7.83 -4.72
C GLU A 113 13.45 -6.93 -4.59
N HIS A 114 14.38 -7.24 -3.69
CA HIS A 114 15.58 -6.43 -3.43
C HIS A 114 16.85 -7.02 -4.05
N ALA A 115 16.71 -7.98 -4.97
CA ALA A 115 17.83 -8.57 -5.66
C ALA A 115 18.44 -7.56 -6.64
N ASP A 116 19.72 -7.25 -6.45
CA ASP A 116 20.53 -6.48 -7.40
C ASP A 116 20.02 -5.05 -7.71
N GLU A 117 19.67 -4.27 -6.68
CA GLU A 117 19.23 -2.87 -6.81
C GLU A 117 20.26 -1.82 -6.31
N PRO A 118 21.49 -1.73 -6.89
CA PRO A 118 22.54 -0.84 -6.38
C PRO A 118 22.21 0.66 -6.52
N GLU A 119 21.38 1.03 -7.50
CA GLU A 119 20.93 2.40 -7.68
C GLU A 119 19.97 2.85 -6.56
N VAL A 120 19.07 1.96 -6.14
CA VAL A 120 18.16 2.18 -5.01
C VAL A 120 18.97 2.38 -3.73
N GLU A 121 19.95 1.51 -3.46
CA GLU A 121 20.84 1.65 -2.30
C GLU A 121 21.60 2.99 -2.30
N ALA A 122 22.05 3.44 -3.48
CA ALA A 122 22.77 4.70 -3.62
C ALA A 122 21.88 5.92 -3.30
N ILE A 123 20.62 5.90 -3.73
CA ILE A 123 19.66 6.98 -3.45
C ILE A 123 19.21 6.96 -1.98
N LEU A 124 18.95 5.76 -1.43
CA LEU A 124 18.55 5.59 -0.04
C LEU A 124 19.67 5.96 0.95
N GLY A 125 20.92 5.75 0.54
CA GLY A 125 22.09 5.86 1.41
C GLY A 125 22.21 4.70 2.42
N PHE A 126 21.41 3.65 2.26
CA PHE A 126 21.45 2.41 3.03
C PHE A 126 20.92 1.25 2.18
N ARG A 127 21.32 0.03 2.53
CA ARG A 127 20.73 -1.19 1.99
C ARG A 127 19.46 -1.55 2.75
N PRO A 128 18.28 -1.64 2.09
CA PRO A 128 17.08 -2.11 2.75
C PRO A 128 17.29 -3.47 3.41
N THR A 129 16.75 -3.63 4.61
CA THR A 129 16.76 -4.92 5.31
C THR A 129 15.36 -5.43 5.60
N HIS A 130 14.38 -4.53 5.61
CA HIS A 130 12.98 -4.81 5.88
C HIS A 130 12.15 -3.87 5.04
N ALA A 131 10.90 -4.26 4.78
CA ALA A 131 9.95 -3.43 4.07
C ALA A 131 8.55 -3.57 4.66
N VAL A 132 7.73 -2.53 4.50
CA VAL A 132 6.28 -2.62 4.75
C VAL A 132 5.54 -2.45 3.43
N ASN A 133 4.79 -3.47 3.05
CA ASN A 133 3.89 -3.42 1.91
C ASN A 133 2.52 -2.90 2.34
N VAL A 134 1.98 -1.98 1.54
CA VAL A 134 0.63 -1.43 1.66
C VAL A 134 -0.08 -1.69 0.34
N SER A 135 -0.93 -2.71 0.31
CA SER A 135 -1.62 -3.16 -0.89
C SER A 135 -3.11 -2.91 -0.76
N ALA A 136 -3.70 -2.17 -1.70
CA ALA A 136 -5.15 -2.10 -1.82
C ALA A 136 -5.69 -3.36 -2.51
N CYS A 137 -6.73 -3.96 -1.97
CA CYS A 137 -7.41 -5.10 -2.62
C CYS A 137 -8.46 -4.63 -3.67
N CYS A 138 -8.51 -3.32 -3.96
CA CYS A 138 -9.44 -2.66 -4.90
C CYS A 138 -8.70 -1.65 -5.79
N ASN A 139 -9.18 -1.43 -7.02
CA ASN A 139 -8.49 -0.63 -8.05
C ASN A 139 -9.34 0.49 -8.66
N ARG A 140 -10.04 1.27 -7.83
CA ARG A 140 -10.71 2.51 -8.25
C ARG A 140 -9.77 3.69 -8.05
N GLU A 141 -10.05 4.82 -8.70
CA GLU A 141 -9.27 6.07 -8.54
C GLU A 141 -9.00 6.40 -7.06
N ILE A 142 -10.03 6.30 -6.23
CA ILE A 142 -9.90 6.57 -4.81
C ILE A 142 -9.02 5.56 -4.06
N ASP A 143 -8.90 4.32 -4.55
CA ASP A 143 -8.03 3.31 -3.94
C ASP A 143 -6.55 3.64 -4.18
N HIS A 144 -6.19 4.26 -5.32
CA HIS A 144 -4.84 4.80 -5.51
C HIS A 144 -4.54 5.91 -4.49
N VAL A 145 -5.51 6.81 -4.29
CA VAL A 145 -5.36 7.94 -3.36
C VAL A 145 -5.22 7.42 -1.92
N THR A 146 -6.11 6.54 -1.49
CA THR A 146 -6.09 6.01 -0.12
C THR A 146 -4.87 5.12 0.13
N THR A 147 -4.35 4.41 -0.88
CA THR A 147 -3.07 3.68 -0.76
C THR A 147 -1.92 4.63 -0.47
N ALA A 148 -1.73 5.68 -1.27
CA ALA A 148 -0.67 6.65 -1.04
C ALA A 148 -0.79 7.36 0.33
N LEU A 149 -2.00 7.74 0.74
CA LEU A 149 -2.22 8.41 2.02
C LEU A 149 -2.06 7.47 3.23
N LEU A 150 -2.49 6.21 3.11
CA LEU A 150 -2.27 5.20 4.14
C LEU A 150 -0.77 4.92 4.29
N THR A 151 -0.05 4.74 3.19
CA THR A 151 1.41 4.59 3.20
C THR A 151 2.09 5.78 3.87
N ALA A 152 1.69 7.02 3.52
CA ALA A 152 2.23 8.22 4.16
C ALA A 152 1.95 8.27 5.68
N ALA A 153 0.75 7.84 6.12
CA ALA A 153 0.42 7.77 7.55
C ALA A 153 1.23 6.69 8.28
N VAL A 154 1.51 5.55 7.65
CA VAL A 154 2.38 4.51 8.19
C VAL A 154 3.80 5.05 8.35
N MET A 155 4.33 5.72 7.32
CA MET A 155 5.66 6.33 7.35
C MET A 155 5.83 7.37 8.44
N ASP A 156 4.79 8.15 8.77
CA ASP A 156 4.87 9.13 9.87
C ASP A 156 5.10 8.44 11.24
N VAL A 157 4.72 7.16 11.38
CA VAL A 157 4.90 6.38 12.62
C VAL A 157 6.20 5.59 12.60
N ILE A 158 6.50 4.91 11.50
CA ILE A 158 7.62 3.96 11.45
C ILE A 158 8.89 4.51 10.76
N GLY A 159 8.78 5.65 10.09
CA GLY A 159 9.80 6.18 9.20
C GLY A 159 9.87 5.43 7.87
N GLY A 160 11.07 5.36 7.30
CA GLY A 160 11.34 4.68 6.03
C GLY A 160 11.17 5.57 4.81
N VAL A 161 11.37 4.96 3.63
CA VAL A 161 11.29 5.61 2.33
C VAL A 161 10.29 4.88 1.46
N ALA A 162 9.33 5.58 0.88
CA ALA A 162 8.41 4.99 -0.07
C ALA A 162 9.15 4.67 -1.37
N ASN A 163 9.02 3.44 -1.84
CA ASN A 163 9.36 2.99 -3.17
C ASN A 163 8.07 2.94 -4.00
N VAL A 164 8.02 3.75 -5.06
CA VAL A 164 6.84 4.00 -5.90
C VAL A 164 7.18 3.67 -7.34
N GLU A 165 6.57 2.63 -7.87
CA GLU A 165 6.59 2.35 -9.31
C GLU A 165 5.81 3.42 -10.08
N LEU A 166 6.34 3.81 -11.23
CA LEU A 166 5.86 4.87 -12.08
C LEU A 166 5.37 4.33 -13.43
N LEU A 167 4.30 4.93 -13.93
CA LEU A 167 3.89 4.77 -15.33
C LEU A 167 4.78 5.62 -16.24
N ASP A 168 4.86 5.23 -17.52
CA ASP A 168 5.58 5.99 -18.55
C ASP A 168 5.26 7.49 -18.50
N GLY A 169 6.31 8.31 -18.42
CA GLY A 169 6.23 9.76 -18.38
C GLY A 169 5.96 10.38 -16.99
N GLN A 170 5.63 9.58 -15.97
CA GLN A 170 5.41 10.11 -14.61
C GLN A 170 6.70 10.57 -13.93
N ALA A 171 7.86 10.01 -14.27
CA ALA A 171 9.16 10.42 -13.73
C ALA A 171 9.39 11.94 -13.80
N SER A 172 9.15 12.53 -14.97
CA SER A 172 9.28 13.98 -15.19
C SER A 172 8.34 14.82 -14.32
N VAL A 173 7.18 14.27 -13.96
CA VAL A 173 6.18 14.92 -13.12
C VAL A 173 6.58 14.84 -11.65
N VAL A 174 7.01 13.67 -11.20
CA VAL A 174 7.35 13.44 -9.79
C VAL A 174 8.69 14.04 -9.40
N ALA A 175 9.65 14.16 -10.32
CA ALA A 175 11.00 14.69 -10.06
C ALA A 175 10.99 16.07 -9.38
N GLY A 176 10.00 16.92 -9.67
CA GLY A 176 9.86 18.25 -9.09
C GLY A 176 9.07 18.31 -7.77
N LEU A 177 8.52 17.19 -7.31
CA LEU A 177 7.65 17.17 -6.15
C LEU A 177 8.44 17.22 -4.83
N PRO A 178 7.92 17.94 -3.83
CA PRO A 178 8.61 18.04 -2.56
C PRO A 178 8.66 16.69 -1.84
N GLY A 179 9.86 16.31 -1.39
CA GLY A 179 10.07 15.09 -0.62
C GLY A 179 10.48 13.88 -1.44
N VAL A 180 10.67 14.03 -2.76
CA VAL A 180 11.36 13.04 -3.60
C VAL A 180 12.84 13.02 -3.24
N LEU A 181 13.41 11.83 -3.13
CA LEU A 181 14.83 11.58 -2.85
C LEU A 181 15.60 11.28 -4.14
N GLY A 182 14.98 10.55 -5.06
CA GLY A 182 15.57 10.22 -6.35
C GLY A 182 14.62 9.40 -7.22
N ILE A 183 15.02 9.23 -8.47
CA ILE A 183 14.38 8.36 -9.45
C ILE A 183 15.42 7.31 -9.84
N ALA A 184 15.00 6.06 -9.94
CA ALA A 184 15.84 4.90 -10.21
C ALA A 184 15.23 4.03 -11.30
N GLY A 185 16.02 3.08 -11.78
CA GLY A 185 15.60 2.07 -12.73
C GLY A 185 15.10 2.74 -14.01
N ASP A 186 15.94 3.46 -14.74
CA ASP A 186 15.56 4.02 -16.05
C ASP A 186 14.18 4.72 -16.06
N ASP A 187 13.89 5.54 -15.03
CA ASP A 187 12.65 6.31 -14.84
C ASP A 187 11.38 5.52 -14.45
N TRP A 188 11.44 4.22 -14.15
CA TRP A 188 10.25 3.45 -13.72
C TRP A 188 9.99 3.48 -12.20
N MET A 189 10.90 4.04 -11.39
CA MET A 189 10.76 4.07 -9.93
C MET A 189 11.10 5.45 -9.33
N ALA A 190 10.30 5.91 -8.37
CA ALA A 190 10.63 7.05 -7.52
C ALA A 190 10.74 6.65 -6.04
N LEU A 191 11.76 7.18 -5.38
CA LEU A 191 11.99 7.04 -3.94
C LEU A 191 11.66 8.36 -3.25
N GLY A 192 10.90 8.31 -2.16
CA GLY A 192 10.50 9.53 -1.48
C GLY A 192 9.93 9.38 -0.08
N SER A 193 9.70 10.52 0.56
CA SER A 193 9.12 10.62 1.91
C SER A 193 7.59 10.61 1.90
N ALA A 194 6.98 10.59 3.08
CA ALA A 194 5.54 10.79 3.23
C ALA A 194 5.07 12.14 2.63
N LYS A 195 5.95 13.16 2.63
CA LYS A 195 5.68 14.45 1.97
C LYS A 195 5.54 14.30 0.45
N PHE A 196 6.35 13.44 -0.16
CA PHE A 196 6.24 13.12 -1.58
C PHE A 196 4.90 12.49 -1.90
N LEU A 197 4.49 11.44 -1.17
CA LEU A 197 3.21 10.78 -1.41
C LEU A 197 2.03 11.75 -1.32
N ARG A 198 2.02 12.62 -0.31
CA ARG A 198 0.98 13.66 -0.14
C ARG A 198 1.01 14.70 -1.26
N ALA A 199 2.19 15.12 -1.69
CA ALA A 199 2.32 16.05 -2.81
C ALA A 199 1.89 15.39 -4.14
N TRP A 200 2.19 14.11 -4.30
CA TRP A 200 1.84 13.36 -5.49
C TRP A 200 0.32 13.19 -5.61
N VAL A 201 -0.35 12.81 -4.53
CA VAL A 201 -1.83 12.75 -4.44
C VAL A 201 -2.49 14.08 -4.83
N GLY A 202 -1.87 15.21 -4.52
CA GLY A 202 -2.38 16.54 -4.87
C GLY A 202 -2.23 16.90 -6.35
N HIS A 203 -1.51 16.11 -7.14
CA HIS A 203 -1.25 16.41 -8.54
C HIS A 203 -2.38 15.87 -9.45
N PRO A 204 -2.84 16.61 -10.47
CA PRO A 204 -3.93 16.17 -11.36
C PRO A 204 -3.66 14.87 -12.14
N ALA A 205 -2.38 14.55 -12.35
CA ALA A 205 -1.94 13.35 -13.04
C ALA A 205 -1.66 12.16 -12.11
N PHE A 206 -2.04 12.26 -10.82
CA PHE A 206 -1.80 11.24 -9.83
C PHE A 206 -2.41 9.90 -10.25
N ARG A 207 -1.56 8.87 -10.32
CA ARG A 207 -1.96 7.48 -10.51
C ARG A 207 -0.82 6.58 -10.08
N LEU A 208 -1.14 5.53 -9.32
CA LEU A 208 -0.18 4.47 -8.99
C LEU A 208 -0.26 3.32 -10.00
N VAL A 209 0.84 2.58 -10.15
CA VAL A 209 0.88 1.29 -10.88
C VAL A 209 0.10 0.22 -10.09
N LYS A 210 -0.39 -0.82 -10.78
CA LYS A 210 -1.30 -1.85 -10.26
C LYS A 210 -0.88 -3.24 -10.69
#